data_AF-A0A820ZZD8-F1
#
_entry.id   AF-A0A820ZZD8-F1
#
_cell.length_a   1.000
_cell.length_b   1.000
_cell.length_c   1.000
_cell.angle_alpha   90.00
_cell.angle_beta   90.00
_cell.angle_gamma   90.00
#
_symmetry.space_group_name_H-M   'P 1'
#
loop_
_entity.id
_entity.type
_entity.pdbx_description
1 polymer ?
#
loop_
_entity_poly.entity_id
_entity_poly.type
_entity_poly.pdbx_seq_one_letter_code
_entity_poly.pdbx_strand_id
1 'polypeptide(L)' 'TGTKGEDLILSIAGTGNPHPTCQWFKNNTEITVATDTRIEFKEDKTTNEYFLIIKNANPD' A
#
# COMPACT_ATOMS: atom_id res chain seq x y z
N THR A 1 7.56 -14.79 10.18
CA THR A 1 9.00 -14.59 9.91
C THR A 1 9.12 -13.75 8.65
N GLY A 2 9.12 -12.42 8.78
CA GLY A 2 9.39 -11.52 7.65
C GLY A 2 10.87 -11.18 7.67
N THR A 3 11.57 -11.46 6.57
CA THR A 3 13.00 -11.25 6.47
C THR A 3 13.27 -9.75 6.32
N LYS A 4 14.18 -9.23 7.13
CA LYS A 4 14.52 -7.81 7.20
C LYS A 4 14.99 -7.31 5.82
N GLY A 5 14.32 -6.30 5.25
CA GLY A 5 14.71 -5.69 3.98
C GLY A 5 13.99 -6.24 2.74
N GLU A 6 12.98 -7.10 2.89
CA GLU A 6 12.13 -7.49 1.75
C GLU A 6 11.07 -6.43 1.43
N ASP A 7 10.66 -6.40 0.17
CA ASP A 7 9.59 -5.52 -0.30
C ASP A 7 8.24 -6.09 0.15
N LEU A 8 7.49 -5.31 0.92
CA LEU A 8 6.14 -5.66 1.34
C LEU A 8 5.15 -5.17 0.28
N ILE A 9 4.45 -6.11 -0.34
CA ILE A 9 3.39 -5.81 -1.33
C ILE A 9 2.05 -6.21 -0.70
N LEU A 10 1.17 -5.23 -0.55
CA LEU A 10 -0.20 -5.40 -0.09
C LEU A 10 -1.13 -5.06 -1.25
N SER A 11 -2.08 -5.94 -1.56
CA SER A 11 -3.10 -5.69 -2.57
C SER A 11 -4.50 -5.79 -1.98
N ILE A 12 -5.39 -4.89 -2.40
CA ILE A 12 -6.82 -4.99 -2.12
C ILE A 12 -7.60 -4.77 -3.40
N ALA A 13 -8.72 -5.47 -3.55
CA ALA A 13 -9.69 -5.21 -4.60
C ALA A 13 -10.90 -4.50 -3.99
N GLY A 14 -11.36 -3.42 -4.62
CA GLY A 14 -12.49 -2.63 -4.12
C GLY A 14 -13.29 -2.03 -5.26
N THR A 15 -14.58 -2.34 -5.33
CA THR A 15 -15.49 -1.80 -6.35
C THR A 15 -16.44 -0.77 -5.73
N GLY A 16 -16.75 0.30 -6.47
CA GLY A 16 -17.63 1.37 -5.99
C GLY A 16 -17.99 2.36 -7.08
N ASN A 17 -19.17 3.00 -6.96
CA ASN A 17 -19.59 4.11 -7.80
C ASN A 17 -20.11 5.25 -6.90
N PRO A 18 -19.42 6.41 -6.80
CA PRO A 18 -18.22 6.80 -7.54
C PRO A 18 -16.98 5.94 -7.20
N HIS A 19 -15.98 5.94 -8.10
CA HIS A 19 -14.78 5.12 -7.97
C HIS A 19 -14.12 5.31 -6.58
N PRO A 20 -13.84 4.23 -5.83
CA PRO A 20 -13.35 4.37 -4.46
C PRO A 20 -11.92 4.92 -4.45
N THR A 21 -11.52 5.48 -3.30
CA THR A 21 -10.14 5.89 -3.04
C THR A 21 -9.57 5.00 -1.95
N CYS A 22 -8.36 4.47 -2.16
CA CYS A 22 -7.69 3.63 -1.17
C CYS A 22 -6.75 4.46 -0.30
N GLN A 23 -6.90 4.38 1.02
CA GLN A 23 -5.99 4.95 2.02
C GLN A 23 -5.45 3.82 2.89
N TRP A 24 -4.14 3.80 3.08
CA TRP A 24 -3.45 2.75 3.83
C TRP A 24 -3.01 3.29 5.18
N PHE A 25 -3.11 2.47 6.22
CA PHE A 25 -2.73 2.83 7.58
C PHE A 25 -1.86 1.74 8.19
N LYS A 26 -0.84 2.14 8.95
CA LYS A 26 -0.04 1.25 9.80
C LYS A 26 -0.03 1.81 11.22
N ASN A 27 -0.46 1.01 12.20
CA ASN A 27 -0.49 1.41 13.61
C ASN A 27 -1.12 2.80 13.84
N ASN A 28 -2.31 3.03 13.28
CA ASN A 28 -3.04 4.31 13.33
C ASN A 28 -2.35 5.51 12.65
N THR A 29 -1.21 5.30 11.99
CA THR A 29 -0.55 6.33 11.17
C THR A 29 -0.92 6.10 9.71
N GLU A 30 -1.44 7.14 9.05
CA GLU A 30 -1.69 7.10 7.61
C GLU A 30 -0.37 6.94 6.86
N ILE A 31 -0.31 5.93 6.00
CA ILE A 31 0.79 5.72 5.09
C ILE A 31 0.57 6.65 3.90
N THR A 32 1.52 7.56 3.68
CA THR A 32 1.55 8.41 2.48
C THR A 32 2.92 8.33 1.82
N VAL A 33 2.99 8.62 0.52
CA VAL A 33 4.29 8.77 -0.19
C VAL A 33 5.18 9.85 0.43
N ALA A 34 4.58 10.80 1.16
CA ALA A 34 5.31 11.85 1.87
C ALA A 34 5.95 11.35 3.17
N THR A 35 5.39 10.33 3.82
CA THR A 35 5.95 9.78 5.05
C THR A 35 7.22 8.96 4.81
N ASP A 36 7.35 8.33 3.64
CA ASP A 36 8.50 7.48 3.33
C ASP A 36 8.68 7.32 1.82
N THR A 37 9.88 7.61 1.32
CA THR A 37 10.23 7.48 -0.10
C THR A 37 10.24 6.03 -0.61
N ARG A 38 10.17 5.06 0.30
CA ARG A 38 10.10 3.62 -0.02
C ARG A 38 8.68 3.17 -0.38
N ILE A 39 7.68 4.02 -0.16
CA ILE A 39 6.27 3.71 -0.35
C ILE A 39 5.85 4.06 -1.77
N GLU A 40 5.21 3.12 -2.45
CA GLU A 40 4.72 3.25 -3.81
C GLU A 40 3.28 2.74 -3.87
N PHE A 41 2.37 3.60 -4.35
CA PHE A 41 0.98 3.24 -4.59
C PHE A 41 0.77 2.96 -6.07
N LYS A 42 0.18 1.82 -6.37
CA LYS A 42 -0.22 1.46 -7.73
C LYS A 42 -1.70 1.11 -7.72
N GLU A 43 -2.42 1.59 -8.71
CA GLU A 43 -3.83 1.26 -8.92
C GLU A 43 -3.99 0.59 -10.28
N ASP A 44 -4.76 -0.49 -10.33
CA ASP A 44 -5.25 -1.10 -11.55
C ASP A 44 -6.75 -0.85 -11.64
N LYS A 45 -7.14 0.14 -12.46
CA LYS A 45 -8.54 0.51 -12.68
C LYS A 45 -9.31 -0.53 -13.48
N THR A 46 -8.61 -1.43 -14.16
CA THR A 46 -9.23 -2.49 -14.96
C THR A 46 -9.78 -3.57 -14.04
N THR A 47 -8.98 -3.95 -13.03
CA THR A 47 -9.35 -4.97 -12.04
C THR A 47 -9.93 -4.37 -10.75
N ASN A 48 -9.91 -3.05 -10.62
CA ASN A 48 -10.23 -2.31 -9.39
C ASN A 48 -9.36 -2.76 -8.20
N GLU A 49 -8.08 -2.98 -8.46
CA GLU A 49 -7.09 -3.36 -7.47
C GLU A 49 -6.20 -2.18 -7.07
N TYR A 50 -5.87 -2.12 -5.79
CA TYR A 50 -4.97 -1.13 -5.21
C TYR A 50 -3.82 -1.87 -4.56
N PHE A 51 -2.61 -1.47 -4.91
CA PHE A 51 -1.36 -2.03 -4.44
C PHE A 51 -0.62 -0.99 -3.62
N LEU A 52 -0.23 -1.37 -2.41
CA LEU A 52 0.74 -0.67 -1.58
C LEU A 52 2.03 -1.47 -1.59
N ILE A 53 3.09 -0.87 -2.10
CA ILE A 53 4.42 -1.46 -2.13
C ILE A 53 5.29 -0.66 -1.16
N ILE A 54 5.87 -1.32 -0.17
CA ILE A 54 6.82 -0.74 0.78
C ILE A 54 8.17 -1.41 0.55
N LYS A 55 9.10 -0.69 -0.06
CA LYS A 55 10.44 -1.21 -0.33
C LYS A 55 11.24 -1.32 0.95
N ASN A 56 12.04 -2.37 1.10
CA ASN A 56 12.88 -2.59 2.29
C ASN A 56 12.10 -2.45 3.62
N ALA A 57 10.97 -3.14 3.77
CA ALA A 57 10.15 -3.01 4.97
C ALA A 57 10.93 -3.54 6.20
N ASN A 58 11.07 -2.70 7.23
CA ASN A 58 11.63 -3.10 8.51
C ASN A 58 10.47 -3.38 9.48
N PRO A 59 10.35 -4.62 10.02
CA PRO A 59 9.48 -4.87 11.15
C PRO A 59 10.20 -4.33 12.40
N ASP A 60 9.82 -3.13 12.83
CA ASP A 60 10.12 -2.67 14.20
C ASP A 60 9.19 -3.38 15.19
#